data_AF-A0A1X0RAC9-F1
#
_entry.id   AF-A0A1X0RAC9-F1
#
_cell.length_a   1.000
_cell.length_b   1.000
_cell.length_c   1.000
_cell.angle_alpha   90.00
_cell.angle_beta   90.00
_cell.angle_gamma   90.00
#
_symmetry.space_group_name_H-M   'P 1'
#
loop_
_entity.id
_entity.type
_entity.pdbx_description
1 polymer ?
#
loop_
_entity_poly.entity_id
_entity_poly.type
_entity_poly.pdbx_seq_one_letter_code
_entity_poly.pdbx_strand_id
1 'polypeptide(L)'
;MRSIILLFLFLTIVYTLAEDFTTYIIRFSSSISEDQAKIVKSTVMSAGGKVMGDYDSEFLIASLPFPDAVIIQSLKNISYVGSVDKEN
;
A
#
# COMPACT_ATOMS: atom_id res chain seq x y z
N MET A 1 28.61 -26.87 15.60
CA MET A 1 27.19 -27.09 15.28
C MET A 1 26.23 -26.04 15.87
N ARG A 2 26.68 -24.92 16.46
CA ARG A 2 25.78 -23.86 17.00
C ARG A 2 25.48 -22.72 16.00
N SER A 3 26.35 -22.45 15.03
CA SER A 3 26.24 -21.29 14.14
C SER A 3 25.32 -21.48 12.92
N ILE A 4 24.99 -22.72 12.56
CA ILE A 4 24.14 -23.03 11.39
C ILE A 4 22.67 -22.71 11.69
N ILE A 5 22.23 -22.92 12.94
CA ILE A 5 20.85 -22.66 13.38
C ILE A 5 20.49 -21.17 13.26
N LEU A 6 21.43 -20.27 13.56
CA LEU A 6 21.23 -18.82 13.45
C LEU A 6 21.04 -18.37 11.99
N LEU A 7 21.72 -19.02 11.04
CA LEU A 7 21.61 -18.69 9.62
C LEU A 7 20.22 -19.05 9.07
N PHE A 8 19.68 -20.20 9.48
CA PHE A 8 18.31 -20.59 9.12
C PHE A 8 17.27 -19.66 9.73
N LEU A 9 17.45 -19.21 10.98
CA LEU A 9 16.53 -18.30 11.65
C LEU A 9 16.45 -16.92 10.96
N PHE A 10 17.56 -16.42 10.43
CA PHE A 10 17.57 -15.20 9.60
C PHE A 10 16.85 -15.40 8.26
N LEU A 11 17.05 -16.55 7.61
CA LEU A 11 16.41 -16.89 6.34
C LEU A 11 14.88 -16.99 6.46
N THR A 12 14.36 -17.54 7.56
CA THR A 12 12.90 -17.64 7.76
C THR A 12 12.25 -16.27 7.92
N ILE A 13 12.89 -15.33 8.63
CA ILE A 13 12.36 -13.98 8.87
C ILE A 13 12.35 -13.16 7.56
N VAL A 14 13.38 -13.33 6.72
CA VAL A 14 13.43 -12.64 5.41
C VAL A 14 12.42 -13.25 4.43
N TYR A 15 12.18 -14.56 4.48
CA TYR A 15 11.20 -15.22 3.59
C TYR A 15 9.74 -14.87 3.94
N THR A 16 9.44 -14.53 5.20
CA THR A 16 8.11 -13.99 5.58
C THR A 16 7.88 -12.54 5.15
N LEU A 17 8.93 -11.81 4.75
CA LEU A 17 8.83 -10.41 4.27
C LEU A 17 8.64 -10.30 2.75
N ALA A 18 8.48 -11.41 2.04
CA ALA A 18 7.69 -11.42 0.82
C ALA A 18 6.20 -11.34 1.21
N GLU A 19 5.86 -10.35 2.04
CA GLU A 19 4.50 -10.00 2.41
C GLU A 19 3.68 -9.92 1.12
N ASP A 20 2.52 -10.56 1.11
CA ASP A 20 1.57 -10.58 -0.01
C ASP A 20 1.07 -9.17 -0.32
N PHE A 21 1.93 -8.37 -0.95
CA PHE A 21 1.63 -7.03 -1.40
C PHE A 21 0.69 -7.15 -2.60
N THR A 22 -0.51 -6.60 -2.46
CA THR A 22 -1.50 -6.58 -3.54
C THR A 22 -1.56 -5.18 -4.12
N THR A 23 -1.51 -5.06 -5.45
CA THR A 23 -1.64 -3.75 -6.11
C THR A 23 -3.10 -3.36 -6.24
N TYR A 24 -3.35 -2.08 -5.97
CA TYR A 24 -4.65 -1.43 -6.00
C TYR A 24 -4.57 -0.14 -6.78
N ILE A 25 -5.66 0.16 -7.49
CA ILE A 25 -5.93 1.44 -8.14
C ILE A 25 -6.92 2.19 -7.25
N ILE A 26 -6.46 3.28 -6.64
CA ILE A 26 -7.25 4.20 -5.84
C ILE A 26 -7.74 5.31 -6.77
N ARG A 27 -9.02 5.30 -7.14
CA ARG A 27 -9.62 6.32 -7.99
C ARG A 27 -10.20 7.43 -7.15
N PHE A 28 -9.98 8.67 -7.54
CA PHE A 28 -10.55 9.83 -6.87
C PHE A 28 -11.96 10.11 -7.37
N SER A 29 -12.83 10.62 -6.50
CA SER A 29 -14.21 10.97 -6.85
C SER A 29 -14.29 12.16 -7.81
N SER A 30 -13.24 12.96 -7.86
CA SER A 30 -13.05 14.12 -8.73
C SER A 30 -11.56 14.39 -8.86
N SER A 31 -11.14 15.19 -9.85
CA SER A 31 -9.75 15.64 -9.93
C SER A 31 -9.32 16.28 -8.61
N ILE A 32 -8.24 15.79 -8.02
CA ILE A 32 -7.69 16.31 -6.76
C ILE A 32 -6.48 17.20 -7.00
N SER A 33 -6.08 17.98 -5.98
CA SER A 33 -4.83 18.74 -6.00
C SER A 33 -3.63 17.88 -5.58
N GLU A 34 -2.42 18.37 -5.84
CA GLU A 34 -1.19 17.71 -5.42
C GLU A 34 -1.11 17.55 -3.90
N ASP A 35 -1.60 18.53 -3.14
CA ASP A 35 -1.64 18.47 -1.67
C ASP A 35 -2.63 17.42 -1.16
N GLN A 36 -3.78 17.28 -1.83
CA GLN A 36 -4.73 16.20 -1.53
C GLN A 36 -4.15 14.82 -1.86
N ALA A 37 -3.41 14.72 -2.97
CA ALA A 37 -2.73 13.48 -3.34
C ALA A 37 -1.63 13.13 -2.33
N LYS A 38 -0.90 14.12 -1.79
CA LYS A 38 0.10 13.91 -0.72
C LYS A 38 -0.53 13.29 0.53
N ILE A 39 -1.75 13.69 0.90
CA ILE A 39 -2.47 13.10 2.04
C ILE A 39 -2.79 11.63 1.79
N VAL A 40 -3.26 11.28 0.59
CA VAL A 40 -3.56 9.87 0.22
C VAL A 40 -2.27 9.06 0.17
N LYS A 41 -1.21 9.59 -0.46
CA LYS A 41 0.12 8.98 -0.49
C LYS A 41 0.65 8.72 0.92
N SER A 42 0.56 9.71 1.80
CA SER A 42 0.95 9.57 3.20
C SER A 42 0.14 8.49 3.90
N THR A 43 -1.17 8.41 3.65
CA THR A 43 -2.03 7.38 4.28
C THR A 43 -1.61 5.97 3.85
N VAL A 44 -1.34 5.77 2.55
CA VAL A 44 -0.83 4.50 2.01
C VAL A 44 0.52 4.14 2.65
N MET A 45 1.46 5.09 2.70
CA MET A 45 2.81 4.87 3.24
C MET A 45 2.79 4.62 4.76
N SER A 46 1.97 5.36 5.52
CA SER A 46 1.81 5.16 6.97
C SER A 46 1.22 3.79 7.31
N ALA A 47 0.46 3.18 6.39
CA ALA A 47 -0.08 1.84 6.53
C ALA A 47 0.89 0.73 6.07
N GLY A 48 2.14 1.06 5.73
CA GLY A 48 3.13 0.12 5.21
C GLY A 48 3.00 -0.17 3.71
N GLY A 49 2.09 0.51 3.00
CA GLY A 49 1.94 0.41 1.56
C GLY A 49 3.02 1.19 0.79
N LYS A 50 3.08 0.94 -0.52
CA LYS A 50 4.00 1.58 -1.46
C LYS A 50 3.19 2.23 -2.58
N VAL A 51 3.43 3.51 -2.82
CA VAL A 51 2.82 4.21 -3.95
C VAL A 51 3.66 3.95 -5.20
N MET A 52 3.01 3.55 -6.29
CA MET A 52 3.63 3.30 -7.58
C MET A 52 3.29 4.45 -8.53
N GLY A 53 4.32 5.11 -9.07
CA GLY A 53 4.16 6.17 -10.06
C GLY A 53 4.13 7.60 -9.52
N ASP A 54 4.04 8.54 -10.47
CA ASP A 54 4.06 9.98 -10.22
C ASP A 54 2.70 10.50 -9.74
N TYR A 55 2.56 11.82 -9.63
CA TYR A 55 1.28 12.44 -9.32
C TYR A 55 0.34 12.34 -10.53
N ASP A 56 -0.86 11.81 -10.27
CA ASP A 56 -2.00 11.84 -11.18
C ASP A 56 -3.20 12.37 -10.38
N SER A 57 -3.99 13.24 -11.01
CA SER A 57 -5.11 13.91 -10.35
C SER A 57 -6.40 13.09 -10.33
N GLU A 58 -6.48 12.01 -11.10
CA GLU A 58 -7.64 11.14 -11.25
C GLU A 58 -7.50 9.83 -10.47
N PHE A 59 -6.29 9.29 -10.35
CA PHE A 59 -6.05 8.04 -9.63
C PHE A 59 -4.66 7.96 -8.99
N LEU A 60 -4.47 6.93 -8.18
CA LEU A 60 -3.19 6.57 -7.59
C LEU A 60 -3.04 5.06 -7.54
N ILE A 61 -1.89 4.55 -7.98
CA ILE A 61 -1.57 3.13 -7.88
C ILE A 61 -0.79 2.91 -6.59
N ALA A 62 -1.24 1.95 -5.78
CA ALA A 62 -0.61 1.62 -4.51
C ALA A 62 -0.56 0.10 -4.32
N SER A 63 0.57 -0.38 -3.84
CA SER A 63 0.75 -1.75 -3.37
C SER A 63 0.54 -1.79 -1.85
N LEU A 64 -0.44 -2.55 -1.38
CA LEU A 64 -0.84 -2.61 0.02
C LEU A 64 -0.44 -3.95 0.64
N PRO A 65 0.10 -3.97 1.88
CA PRO A 65 0.40 -5.21 2.58
C PRO A 65 -0.88 -5.90 3.05
N PHE A 66 -0.81 -7.22 3.22
CA PHE A 66 -1.86 -7.98 3.89
C PHE A 66 -1.79 -7.77 5.43
N PRO A 67 -2.91 -7.58 6.14
CA PRO A 67 -4.29 -7.48 5.65
C PRO A 67 -4.62 -6.09 5.11
N ASP A 68 -5.08 -6.05 3.86
CA ASP A 68 -5.36 -4.82 3.11
C ASP A 68 -6.74 -4.21 3.42
N ALA A 69 -7.69 -5.00 3.93
CA ALA A 69 -9.07 -4.55 4.20
C ALA A 69 -9.15 -3.31 5.10
N VAL A 70 -8.32 -3.22 6.14
CA VAL A 70 -8.29 -2.08 7.08
C VAL A 70 -7.75 -0.82 6.40
N ILE A 71 -6.77 -0.99 5.52
CA ILE A 71 -6.15 0.09 4.75
C ILE A 71 -7.15 0.61 3.71
N ILE A 72 -7.81 -0.30 2.99
CA ILE A 72 -8.87 0.03 2.03
C ILE A 72 -10.00 0.81 2.71
N GLN A 73 -10.41 0.39 3.91
CA GLN A 73 -11.44 1.11 4.67
C GLN A 73 -10.97 2.51 5.09
N SER A 74 -9.71 2.66 5.49
CA SER A 74 -9.12 3.94 5.84
C SER A 74 -9.05 4.89 4.63
N LEU A 75 -8.71 4.36 3.45
CA LEU A 75 -8.70 5.12 2.21
C LEU A 75 -10.11 5.56 1.79
N LYS A 76 -11.11 4.69 1.92
CA LYS A 76 -12.51 5.01 1.62
C LYS A 76 -13.12 6.08 2.55
N ASN A 77 -12.51 6.34 3.71
CA ASN A 77 -12.94 7.41 4.61
C ASN A 77 -12.43 8.80 4.19
N ILE A 78 -11.50 8.88 3.22
CA ILE A 78 -11.01 10.14 2.68
C ILE A 78 -12.06 10.67 1.68
N SER A 79 -12.53 11.90 1.86
CA SER A 79 -13.73 12.41 1.15
C SER A 79 -13.63 12.41 -0.37
N TYR A 80 -12.41 12.47 -0.91
CA TYR A 80 -12.13 12.53 -2.34
C TYR A 80 -11.63 11.20 -2.93
N VAL A 81 -11.63 10.11 -2.15
CA VAL A 81 -11.42 8.75 -2.66
C VAL A 81 -12.77 8.17 -3.06
N GLY A 82 -12.94 7.85 -4.35
CA GLY A 82 -14.16 7.29 -4.90
C GLY A 82 -14.20 5.76 -4.82
N SER A 83 -13.17 5.10 -5.35
CA SER A 83 -13.06 3.65 -5.32
C SER A 83 -11.63 3.19 -5.05
N VAL A 84 -11.50 1.96 -4.57
CA VAL A 84 -10.23 1.26 -4.38
C VAL A 84 -10.41 -0.12 -4.99
N ASP A 85 -9.84 -0.30 -6.17
CA ASP A 85 -10.04 -1.47 -7.02
C ASP A 85 -8.75 -2.28 -7.07
N LYS A 86 -8.83 -3.59 -6.89
CA LYS A 86 -7.66 -4.48 -6.99
C LYS A 86 -7.18 -4.52 -8.45
N GLU A 87 -5.90 -4.26 -8.67
CA GLU A 87 -5.26 -4.43 -9.97
C GLU A 87 -5.12 -5.94 -10.23
N ASN A 88 -5.59 -6.41 -11.40
CA ASN A 88 -5.78 -7.82 -11.72
C ASN A 88 -4.90 -8.24 -12.90
#